data_AF-A0A2A2AFL1-F1
#
_entry.id   AF-A0A2A2AFL1-F1
#
_cell.length_a   1.000
_cell.length_b   1.000
_cell.length_c   1.000
_cell.angle_alpha   90.00
_cell.angle_beta   90.00
_cell.angle_gamma   90.00
#
_symmetry.space_group_name_H-M   'P 1'
#
loop_
_entity.id
_entity.type
_entity.pdbx_description
1 polymer ?
#
loop_
_entity_poly.entity_id
_entity_poly.type
_entity_poly.pdbx_seq_one_letter_code
_entity_poly.pdbx_strand_id
1 'polypeptide(L)'
;MGPTATEHQLPIQPQRPHYPKTQAETNSPGNPGNPNATTTTGYHYDAAQRLVHIEQNGQTIARYHYDPKGRRIAKTTGQGSGQTTTWYIYAEEALIAEINEQGQTQKSYGLEPDCP
;
A
#
# COMPACT_ATOMS: atom_id res chain seq x y z
N MET A 1 4.24 21.71 34.01
CA MET A 1 4.04 22.60 32.84
C MET A 1 4.71 21.92 31.65
N GLY A 2 3.94 21.63 30.59
CA GLY A 2 4.38 20.92 29.37
C GLY A 2 5.32 21.76 28.48
N PRO A 3 5.55 21.42 27.18
CA PRO A 3 4.55 20.97 26.20
C PRO A 3 4.93 19.67 25.43
N THR A 4 3.99 18.78 25.12
CA THR A 4 3.18 18.66 23.88
C THR A 4 3.94 18.02 22.72
N ALA A 5 3.53 16.80 22.34
CA ALA A 5 4.07 16.04 21.21
C ALA A 5 3.70 16.73 19.88
N THR A 6 4.73 16.98 19.06
CA THR A 6 4.61 17.61 17.75
C THR A 6 4.01 16.65 16.72
N GLU A 7 2.82 17.02 16.26
CA GLU A 7 2.09 16.49 15.12
C GLU A 7 2.96 16.47 13.85
N HIS A 8 3.18 15.28 13.26
CA HIS A 8 3.87 15.15 11.97
C HIS A 8 2.89 15.48 10.84
N GLN A 9 2.74 16.78 10.58
CA GLN A 9 2.06 17.30 9.40
C GLN A 9 2.79 16.84 8.13
N LEU A 10 2.10 16.09 7.26
CA LEU A 10 2.58 15.77 5.92
C LEU A 10 2.88 17.09 5.16
N PRO A 11 4.04 17.24 4.50
CA PRO A 11 4.38 18.49 3.82
C PRO A 11 3.42 18.74 2.65
N ILE A 12 2.76 19.90 2.70
CA ILE A 12 2.09 20.56 1.58
C ILE A 12 3.08 20.72 0.41
N GLN A 13 2.87 19.97 -0.68
CA GLN A 13 3.72 20.07 -1.88
C GLN A 13 3.35 21.31 -2.72
N PRO A 14 4.33 22.13 -3.17
CA PRO A 14 4.06 23.31 -3.98
C PRO A 14 3.54 22.93 -5.38
N GLN A 15 2.52 23.66 -5.83
CA GLN A 15 1.83 23.47 -7.12
C GLN A 15 2.77 23.74 -8.30
N ARG A 16 3.18 22.69 -9.03
CA ARG A 16 3.97 22.75 -10.30
C ARG A 16 3.60 21.58 -11.22
N PRO A 17 3.72 21.75 -12.56
CA PRO A 17 2.68 21.50 -13.56
C PRO A 17 2.26 20.04 -13.71
N HIS A 18 0.97 19.85 -13.96
CA HIS A 18 0.28 18.57 -14.09
C HIS A 18 0.84 17.67 -15.20
N TYR A 19 1.77 16.80 -14.82
CA TYR A 19 2.03 15.53 -15.51
C TYR A 19 1.75 14.41 -14.52
N PRO A 20 1.01 13.34 -14.89
CA PRO A 20 0.81 12.21 -13.99
C PRO A 20 2.18 11.58 -13.71
N LYS A 21 2.61 11.64 -12.45
CA LYS A 21 3.84 10.96 -12.02
C LYS A 21 3.57 9.46 -12.08
N THR A 22 4.03 8.79 -13.14
CA THR A 22 3.92 7.32 -13.26
C THR A 22 4.89 6.61 -12.33
N GLN A 23 5.87 7.34 -11.77
CA GLN A 23 6.87 6.82 -10.84
C GLN A 23 7.35 7.91 -9.86
N ALA A 24 7.60 7.53 -8.61
CA ALA A 24 8.22 8.36 -7.58
C ALA A 24 9.23 7.53 -6.78
N GLU A 25 10.27 8.16 -6.23
CA GLU A 25 11.30 7.50 -5.43
C GLU A 25 11.58 8.25 -4.14
N THR A 26 11.89 7.51 -3.08
CA THR A 26 12.29 8.06 -1.78
C THR A 26 13.55 7.36 -1.26
N ASN A 27 14.50 8.12 -0.73
CA ASN A 27 15.70 7.60 -0.09
C ASN A 27 15.59 7.74 1.42
N SER A 28 15.72 6.63 2.15
CA SER A 28 15.79 6.62 3.61
C SER A 28 17.18 6.15 4.08
N PRO A 29 17.74 6.73 5.16
CA PRO A 29 18.91 6.17 5.81
C PRO A 29 18.66 4.71 6.21
N GLY A 30 19.67 3.88 6.05
CA GLY A 30 19.59 2.43 6.26
C GLY A 30 19.31 2.05 7.70
N ASN A 31 18.99 0.77 7.88
CA ASN A 31 18.71 0.14 9.18
C ASN A 31 19.78 0.51 10.23
N PRO A 32 19.46 0.64 11.54
CA PRO A 32 20.38 1.16 12.56
C PRO A 32 21.74 0.44 12.69
N GLY A 33 21.88 -0.76 12.14
CA GLY A 33 23.14 -1.51 12.08
C GLY A 33 24.09 -1.12 10.93
N ASN A 34 23.64 -0.33 9.94
CA ASN A 34 24.49 0.23 8.90
C ASN A 34 23.93 1.59 8.43
N PRO A 35 24.27 2.69 9.12
CA PRO A 35 23.78 4.04 8.79
C PRO A 35 24.26 4.57 7.43
N ASN A 36 25.24 3.92 6.80
CA ASN A 36 25.72 4.27 5.46
C ASN A 36 24.98 3.52 4.34
N ALA A 37 24.20 2.48 4.66
CA ALA A 37 23.30 1.91 3.68
C ALA A 37 22.21 2.94 3.37
N THR A 38 21.91 3.19 2.10
CA THR A 38 20.73 3.95 1.71
C THR A 38 19.69 2.97 1.22
N THR A 39 18.45 3.12 1.67
CA THR A 39 17.32 2.34 1.15
C THR A 39 16.53 3.22 0.19
N THR A 40 16.54 2.86 -1.09
CA THR A 40 15.75 3.52 -2.12
C THR A 40 14.43 2.78 -2.28
N THR A 41 13.31 3.47 -2.16
CA THR A 41 11.97 2.90 -2.38
C THR A 41 11.34 3.57 -3.60
N GLY A 42 10.97 2.77 -4.61
CA GLY A 42 10.25 3.19 -5.81
C GLY A 42 8.76 2.90 -5.68
N TYR A 43 7.94 3.82 -6.19
CA TYR A 43 6.49 3.75 -6.22
C TYR A 43 6.01 3.98 -7.64
N HIS A 44 5.22 3.05 -8.18
CA HIS A 44 4.72 3.13 -9.55
C HIS A 44 3.20 3.24 -9.55
N TYR A 45 2.69 4.14 -10.40
CA TYR A 45 1.27 4.46 -10.47
C TYR A 45 0.74 4.21 -11.88
N ASP A 46 -0.52 3.76 -11.96
CA ASP A 46 -1.23 3.68 -13.22
C ASP A 46 -1.75 5.06 -13.68
N ALA A 47 -2.36 5.11 -14.87
CA ALA A 47 -2.91 6.35 -15.44
C ALA A 47 -4.03 6.98 -14.59
N ALA A 48 -4.66 6.20 -13.71
CA ALA A 48 -5.65 6.67 -12.74
C ALA A 48 -5.02 7.09 -11.41
N GLN A 49 -3.69 7.25 -11.36
CA GLN A 49 -2.92 7.64 -10.17
C GLN A 49 -3.03 6.64 -9.01
N ARG A 50 -3.25 5.36 -9.29
CA ARG A 50 -3.32 4.31 -8.28
C ARG A 50 -1.98 3.60 -8.16
N LEU A 51 -1.50 3.40 -6.92
CA LEU A 51 -0.24 2.70 -6.65
C LEU A 51 -0.35 1.23 -7.04
N VAL A 52 0.38 0.79 -8.06
CA VAL A 52 0.31 -0.59 -8.58
C VAL A 52 1.52 -1.44 -8.20
N HIS A 53 2.64 -0.81 -7.84
CA HIS A 53 3.90 -1.53 -7.60
C HIS A 53 4.82 -0.71 -6.70
N ILE A 54 5.44 -1.38 -5.74
CA ILE A 54 6.48 -0.84 -4.86
C ILE A 54 7.74 -1.67 -5.01
N GLU A 55 8.87 -0.99 -5.17
CA GLU A 55 10.20 -1.59 -5.18
C GLU A 55 11.05 -1.01 -4.06
N GLN A 56 11.97 -1.81 -3.51
CA GLN A 56 12.99 -1.39 -2.58
C GLN A 56 14.34 -1.88 -3.07
N ASN A 57 15.27 -0.95 -3.31
CA ASN A 57 16.59 -1.23 -3.90
C ASN A 57 16.50 -2.06 -5.19
N GLY A 58 15.52 -1.72 -6.05
CA GLY A 58 15.24 -2.43 -7.31
C GLY A 58 14.60 -3.81 -7.15
N GLN A 59 14.26 -4.23 -5.92
CA GLN A 59 13.52 -5.47 -5.67
C GLN A 59 12.05 -5.16 -5.44
N THR A 60 11.16 -5.89 -6.10
CA THR A 60 9.72 -5.72 -5.84
C THR A 60 9.40 -6.14 -4.41
N ILE A 61 8.62 -5.33 -3.69
CA ILE A 61 8.13 -5.69 -2.35
C ILE A 61 6.61 -5.78 -2.28
N ALA A 62 5.91 -5.11 -3.20
CA ALA A 62 4.46 -5.20 -3.31
C ALA A 62 3.96 -4.94 -4.74
N ARG A 63 2.88 -5.63 -5.13
CA ARG A 63 2.05 -5.32 -6.31
C ARG A 63 0.59 -5.25 -5.90
N TYR A 64 -0.18 -4.39 -6.57
CA TYR A 64 -1.59 -4.15 -6.28
C TYR A 64 -2.42 -4.19 -7.56
N HIS A 65 -3.60 -4.79 -7.46
CA HIS A 65 -4.62 -4.76 -8.51
C HIS A 65 -5.88 -4.08 -8.02
N TYR A 66 -6.56 -3.40 -8.92
CA TYR A 66 -7.74 -2.60 -8.62
C TYR A 66 -8.87 -2.91 -9.59
N ASP A 67 -10.11 -2.84 -9.11
CA ASP A 67 -11.30 -2.86 -9.95
C ASP A 67 -11.54 -1.48 -10.62
N PRO A 68 -12.52 -1.37 -11.54
CA PRO A 68 -12.86 -0.09 -12.18
C PRO A 68 -13.37 0.99 -11.23
N LYS A 69 -13.92 0.61 -10.05
CA LYS A 69 -14.34 1.56 -9.01
C LYS A 69 -13.16 2.08 -8.18
N GLY A 70 -11.94 1.60 -8.45
CA GLY A 70 -10.73 2.00 -7.73
C GLY A 70 -10.51 1.26 -6.42
N ARG A 71 -11.25 0.17 -6.15
CA ARG A 71 -11.07 -0.67 -4.96
C ARG A 71 -9.98 -1.68 -5.22
N ARG A 72 -9.10 -1.90 -4.24
CA ARG A 72 -8.01 -2.88 -4.37
C ARG A 72 -8.57 -4.30 -4.28
N ILE A 73 -8.39 -5.11 -5.31
CA ILE A 73 -8.88 -6.50 -5.36
C ILE A 73 -7.79 -7.54 -5.06
N ALA A 74 -6.52 -7.16 -5.19
CA ALA A 74 -5.41 -8.01 -4.80
C ALA A 74 -4.20 -7.21 -4.29
N LYS A 75 -3.48 -7.82 -3.36
CA LYS A 75 -2.16 -7.39 -2.90
C LYS A 75 -1.24 -8.60 -2.90
N THR A 76 -0.11 -8.48 -3.60
CA THR A 76 0.93 -9.50 -3.63
C THR A 76 2.19 -8.92 -3.00
N THR A 77 2.78 -9.61 -2.02
CA THR A 77 3.99 -9.19 -1.29
C THR A 77 5.03 -10.28 -1.27
N GLY A 78 6.28 -9.94 -0.94
CA GLY A 78 7.38 -10.91 -0.92
C GLY A 78 7.96 -11.16 -2.31
N GLN A 79 8.90 -12.11 -2.39
CA GLN A 79 9.66 -12.43 -3.60
C GLN A 79 9.84 -13.94 -3.74
N GLY A 80 9.95 -14.41 -4.98
CA GLY A 80 10.20 -15.83 -5.29
C GLY A 80 9.17 -16.75 -4.63
N SER A 81 9.65 -17.80 -3.98
CA SER A 81 8.80 -18.77 -3.28
C SER A 81 8.15 -18.24 -2.00
N GLY A 82 8.60 -17.10 -1.48
CA GLY A 82 8.00 -16.42 -0.32
C GLY A 82 6.96 -15.37 -0.72
N GLN A 83 6.58 -15.32 -1.99
CA GLN A 83 5.56 -14.40 -2.47
C GLN A 83 4.19 -14.85 -1.96
N THR A 84 3.46 -13.92 -1.35
CA THR A 84 2.11 -14.16 -0.83
C THR A 84 1.09 -13.25 -1.50
N THR A 85 -0.12 -13.76 -1.77
CA THR A 85 -1.23 -12.95 -2.29
C THR A 85 -2.43 -12.94 -1.35
N THR A 86 -2.98 -11.75 -1.13
CA THR A 86 -4.28 -11.53 -0.47
C THR A 86 -5.27 -10.96 -1.46
N TRP A 87 -6.44 -11.60 -1.55
CA TRP A 87 -7.59 -11.17 -2.35
C TRP A 87 -8.61 -10.45 -1.47
N TYR A 88 -9.16 -9.36 -1.98
CA TYR A 88 -10.14 -8.54 -1.27
C TYR A 88 -11.51 -8.70 -1.91
N ILE A 89 -12.46 -9.23 -1.16
CA ILE A 89 -13.81 -9.52 -1.62
C ILE A 89 -14.74 -8.43 -1.12
N TYR A 90 -15.42 -7.77 -2.05
CA TYR A 90 -16.35 -6.70 -1.75
C TYR A 90 -17.79 -7.11 -2.08
N ALA A 91 -18.71 -6.64 -1.24
CA ALA A 91 -20.10 -6.42 -1.63
C ALA A 91 -20.19 -5.13 -2.47
N GLU A 92 -21.39 -4.53 -2.60
CA GLU A 92 -21.57 -3.34 -3.43
C GLU A 92 -20.66 -2.17 -2.99
N GLU A 93 -20.61 -1.91 -1.69
CA GLU A 93 -19.88 -0.77 -1.11
C GLU A 93 -18.85 -1.15 -0.04
N ALA A 94 -18.97 -2.35 0.56
CA ALA A 94 -18.14 -2.75 1.69
C ALA A 94 -17.18 -3.91 1.34
N LEU A 95 -15.97 -3.86 1.92
CA LEU A 95 -15.08 -5.03 2.00
C LEU A 95 -15.71 -6.02 2.97
N ILE A 96 -15.91 -7.26 2.54
CA ILE A 96 -16.56 -8.30 3.35
C ILE A 96 -15.62 -9.46 3.68
N ALA A 97 -14.54 -9.66 2.91
CA ALA A 97 -13.55 -10.68 3.24
C ALA A 97 -12.15 -10.40 2.65
N GLU A 98 -11.16 -10.95 3.32
CA GLU A 98 -9.80 -11.12 2.82
C GLU A 98 -9.49 -12.61 2.72
N ILE A 99 -9.02 -13.06 1.56
CA ILE A 99 -8.76 -14.47 1.25
C ILE A 99 -7.27 -14.62 0.90
N ASN A 100 -6.60 -15.63 1.46
CA ASN A 100 -5.21 -15.94 1.08
C ASN A 100 -5.14 -16.62 -0.30
N GLU A 101 -3.93 -16.88 -0.76
CA GLU A 101 -3.66 -17.57 -2.03
C GLU A 101 -4.14 -19.03 -2.07
N GLN A 102 -4.35 -19.67 -0.91
CA GLN A 102 -4.95 -21.00 -0.80
C GLN A 102 -6.49 -20.97 -0.84
N GLY A 103 -7.11 -19.80 -1.03
CA GLY A 103 -8.56 -19.65 -1.06
C GLY A 103 -9.21 -19.67 0.33
N GLN A 104 -8.41 -19.57 1.40
CA GLN A 104 -8.91 -19.58 2.77
C GLN A 104 -9.18 -18.16 3.25
N THR A 105 -10.33 -17.96 3.91
CA THR A 105 -10.68 -16.69 4.54
C THR A 105 -9.71 -16.39 5.67
N GLN A 106 -8.94 -15.32 5.54
CA GLN A 106 -8.09 -14.77 6.59
C GLN A 106 -8.88 -13.87 7.53
N LYS A 107 -9.84 -13.11 6.97
CA LYS A 107 -10.68 -12.19 7.71
C LYS A 107 -12.02 -12.03 7.02
N SER A 108 -13.08 -11.91 7.80
CA SER A 108 -14.42 -11.54 7.33
C SER A 108 -14.90 -10.30 8.06
N TYR A 109 -15.64 -9.46 7.37
CA TYR A 109 -16.24 -8.24 7.89
C TYR A 109 -17.75 -8.35 7.66
N GLY A 110 -18.50 -8.52 8.75
CA GLY A 110 -19.94 -8.38 8.75
C GLY A 110 -20.30 -6.98 9.24
N LEU A 111 -21.22 -6.31 8.56
CA LEU A 111 -22.14 -5.42 9.28
C LEU A 111 -23.03 -6.38 10.07
N GLU A 112 -22.78 -6.55 11.36
CA GLU A 112 -23.85 -7.02 12.23
C GLU A 112 -24.91 -5.91 12.17
N PRO A 113 -26.10 -6.14 11.58
CA PRO A 113 -27.22 -5.26 11.88
C PRO A 113 -27.41 -5.39 13.39
N ASP A 114 -27.28 -4.26 14.06
CA ASP A 114 -27.64 -4.04 15.45
C ASP A 114 -28.71 -5.04 15.89
N CYS A 115 -28.30 -5.92 16.81
CA CYS A 115 -29.14 -6.89 17.48
C CYS A 115 -30.38 -6.18 18.06
N PRO A 116 -31.56 -6.81 18.05
CA PRO A 116 -32.82 -6.18 18.46
C PRO A 116 -32.82 -5.64 19.89
#